data_AF-A0A2Z3H2I4-F1
#
_entry.id   AF-A0A2Z3H2I4-F1
#
_cell.length_a   1.000
_cell.length_b   1.000
_cell.length_c   1.000
_cell.angle_alpha   90.00
_cell.angle_beta   90.00
_cell.angle_gamma   90.00
#
_symmetry.space_group_name_H-M   'P 1'
#
loop_
_entity.id
_entity.type
_entity.pdbx_description
1 polymer ?
#
loop_
_entity_poly.entity_id
_entity_poly.type
_entity_poly.pdbx_seq_one_letter_code
_entity_poly.pdbx_strand_id
1 'polypeptide(L)'
;MSYTLRDLPLPVKVVATVFLLAVGAGYSSAVLQLHIQDSKSGKPMPTPEDVVLKFTGKKKFDPNAPPPESPASRLEALIVAQTEEINGSTMAGAFTAHDRGPKHLKFSEHVKARPEAEVRAERKGEQRVLVQWIRTPDAERKAAYEADKFVPPAGKTPKALTAGLKDGDAVKIKTLIDSRCVTCHSKGGEKEEPALDSYAGLMKFVPPPPPPPQPDKYGYIKVEEPISISKLTQSTHAHLLSFAVLFSLTGLIFALSSWPAWMRVIGGPWVVVMVFADVSMWWLARLCDEYGPFFAMAVILTGFLAAVGLFVHIAGSLFTMYGLKGRVVIGLLFVVGAVAGGAFVTKLLVPALPKPKVEDKQAADPEPDAGKPEIKKPEVKKPEDKKMEDKKEPFVPVVVTPKKPINEIDRLLTRPLDPAGKPVPLTELKFAGGEDGGMIRAFFDKEKKYADAMKSGSPAEQDKLKAQRQSDLNALVAWARSPDAVRKSSYEADTFEFPGGGDKAVTPDFVKDGKVKIKTLIDNRCATCHAPGKKQEDYPLDSYKGFSAYLAAFDAPAPKDEKDGKAEAPAPVEPKAVKPVDPIPPAKDD
;
A
#
# COMPACT_ATOMS: atom_id res chain seq x y z
N MET A 1 46.18 -25.75 23.96
CA MET A 1 45.34 -26.59 23.08
C MET A 1 44.33 -25.68 22.41
N SER A 2 44.31 -25.59 21.08
CA SER A 2 43.27 -24.85 20.37
C SER A 2 42.19 -25.83 19.95
N TYR A 3 41.01 -25.76 20.57
CA TYR A 3 39.83 -26.51 20.14
C TYR A 3 39.39 -25.97 18.77
N THR A 4 39.41 -26.83 17.75
CA THR A 4 38.92 -26.48 16.41
C THR A 4 37.53 -27.07 16.15
N LEU A 5 36.82 -26.59 15.13
CA LEU A 5 35.54 -27.18 14.69
C LEU A 5 35.62 -28.70 14.47
N ARG A 6 36.80 -29.20 14.12
CA ARG A 6 37.04 -30.61 13.83
C ARG A 6 37.05 -31.47 15.11
N ASP A 7 37.33 -30.87 16.25
CA ASP A 7 37.42 -31.55 17.55
C ASP A 7 36.05 -31.64 18.25
N LEU A 8 35.03 -30.98 17.70
CA LEU A 8 33.69 -30.97 18.28
C LEU A 8 33.00 -32.34 18.19
N PRO A 9 32.17 -32.73 19.19
CA PRO A 9 31.31 -33.90 19.12
C PRO A 9 30.38 -33.86 17.91
N LEU A 10 30.06 -35.03 17.35
CA LEU A 10 29.18 -35.13 16.18
C LEU A 10 27.84 -34.39 16.33
N PRO A 11 27.13 -34.44 17.49
CA PRO A 11 25.87 -33.70 17.65
C PRO A 11 26.04 -32.19 17.44
N VAL A 12 27.13 -31.61 17.96
CA VAL A 12 27.41 -30.17 17.82
C VAL A 12 27.70 -29.81 16.37
N LYS A 13 28.46 -30.66 15.65
CA LYS A 13 28.75 -30.46 14.22
C LYS A 13 27.48 -30.49 13.37
N VAL A 14 26.57 -31.41 13.66
CA VAL A 14 25.28 -31.52 12.94
C VAL A 14 24.44 -30.27 13.16
N VAL A 15 24.30 -29.81 14.41
CA VAL A 15 23.55 -28.58 14.74
C VAL A 15 24.16 -27.37 14.03
N ALA A 16 25.47 -27.19 14.11
CA ALA A 16 26.17 -26.09 13.43
C ALA A 16 26.00 -26.16 11.90
N THR A 17 26.00 -27.36 11.32
CA THR A 17 25.79 -27.56 9.88
C THR A 17 24.39 -27.15 9.46
N VAL A 18 23.36 -27.64 10.16
CA VAL A 18 21.96 -27.29 9.87
C VAL A 18 21.73 -25.80 10.04
N PHE A 19 22.29 -25.19 11.09
CA PHE A 19 22.24 -23.75 11.30
C PHE A 19 22.84 -22.98 10.11
N LEU A 20 24.08 -23.28 9.71
CA LEU A 20 24.75 -22.58 8.60
C LEU A 20 24.00 -22.72 7.27
N LEU A 21 23.45 -23.91 6.98
CA LEU A 21 22.67 -24.14 5.77
C LEU A 21 21.33 -23.42 5.81
N ALA A 22 20.65 -23.40 6.96
CA ALA A 22 19.41 -22.65 7.15
C ALA A 22 19.63 -21.14 6.98
N VAL A 23 20.73 -20.59 7.51
CA VAL A 23 21.12 -19.19 7.30
C VAL A 23 21.35 -18.91 5.82
N GLY A 24 22.07 -19.77 5.10
CA GLY A 24 22.29 -19.61 3.66
C GLY A 24 20.99 -19.64 2.84
N ALA A 25 20.08 -20.56 3.16
CA ALA A 25 18.76 -20.63 2.53
C ALA A 25 17.90 -19.39 2.83
N GLY A 26 17.89 -18.94 4.10
CA GLY A 26 17.18 -17.74 4.53
C GLY A 26 17.70 -16.48 3.84
N TYR A 27 19.02 -16.33 3.73
CA TYR A 27 19.64 -15.20 3.02
C TYR A 27 19.28 -15.21 1.53
N SER A 28 19.30 -16.38 0.88
CA SER A 28 18.88 -16.53 -0.51
C SER A 28 17.41 -16.13 -0.72
N SER A 29 16.53 -16.50 0.21
CA SER A 29 15.13 -16.07 0.21
C SER A 29 14.99 -14.55 0.40
N ALA A 30 15.82 -13.93 1.23
CA ALA A 30 15.81 -12.47 1.42
C ALA A 30 16.24 -11.72 0.15
N VAL A 31 17.26 -12.22 -0.57
CA VAL A 31 17.67 -11.65 -1.86
C VAL A 31 16.54 -11.79 -2.89
N LEU A 32 15.84 -12.92 -2.92
CA LEU A 32 14.66 -13.11 -3.76
C LEU A 32 13.52 -12.16 -3.40
N GLN A 33 13.28 -11.94 -2.11
CA GLN A 33 12.28 -10.99 -1.65
C GLN A 33 12.62 -9.55 -2.09
N LEU A 34 13.88 -9.13 -1.94
CA LEU A 34 14.35 -7.82 -2.45
C LEU A 34 14.11 -7.69 -3.95
N HIS A 35 14.35 -8.74 -4.72
CA HIS A 35 14.05 -8.74 -6.15
C HIS A 35 12.56 -8.47 -6.45
N ILE A 36 11.66 -9.16 -5.75
CA ILE A 36 10.20 -9.02 -5.96
C ILE A 36 9.70 -7.65 -5.50
N GLN A 37 10.26 -7.10 -4.42
CA GLN A 37 9.77 -5.87 -3.80
C GLN A 37 10.37 -4.59 -4.41
N ASP A 38 11.65 -4.62 -4.83
CA ASP A 38 12.42 -3.41 -5.11
C ASP A 38 12.87 -3.25 -6.57
N SER A 39 12.65 -4.23 -7.46
CA SER A 39 13.00 -4.08 -8.89
C SER A 39 11.94 -3.28 -9.66
N LYS A 40 12.00 -1.95 -9.55
CA LYS A 40 11.13 -1.04 -10.33
C LYS A 40 11.55 -0.94 -11.81
N SER A 41 12.82 -1.20 -12.13
CA SER A 41 13.37 -1.14 -13.49
C SER A 41 12.99 -2.32 -14.40
N GLY A 42 12.27 -3.32 -13.90
CA GLY A 42 11.93 -4.53 -14.66
C GLY A 42 13.12 -5.46 -14.92
N LYS A 43 14.27 -5.22 -14.27
CA LYS A 43 15.47 -6.07 -14.37
C LYS A 43 15.45 -7.20 -13.30
N PRO A 44 16.24 -8.28 -13.48
CA PRO A 44 16.30 -9.39 -12.53
C PRO A 44 16.85 -9.04 -11.14
N MET A 45 17.46 -7.87 -10.95
CA MET A 45 17.94 -7.36 -9.67
C MET A 45 17.73 -5.85 -9.62
N PRO A 46 17.53 -5.26 -8.42
CA PRO A 46 17.50 -3.81 -8.27
C PRO A 46 18.75 -3.19 -8.87
N THR A 47 18.54 -2.18 -9.71
CA THR A 47 19.64 -1.41 -10.31
C THR A 47 20.14 -0.34 -9.35
N PRO A 48 21.35 0.20 -9.56
CA PRO A 48 21.80 1.40 -8.84
C PRO A 48 20.75 2.52 -8.86
N GLU A 49 20.07 2.71 -9.99
CA GLU A 49 19.01 3.70 -10.13
C GLU A 49 17.79 3.39 -9.25
N ASP A 50 17.37 2.13 -9.15
CA ASP A 50 16.25 1.72 -8.28
C ASP A 50 16.56 1.98 -6.80
N VAL A 51 17.81 1.72 -6.38
CA VAL A 51 18.25 1.93 -4.99
C VAL A 51 18.36 3.41 -4.66
N VAL A 52 18.94 4.21 -5.57
CA VAL A 52 18.97 5.68 -5.44
C VAL A 52 17.55 6.23 -5.32
N LEU A 53 16.64 5.79 -6.19
CA LEU A 53 15.24 6.20 -6.18
C LEU A 53 14.56 5.84 -4.84
N LYS A 54 14.75 4.61 -4.34
CA LYS A 54 14.16 4.15 -3.08
C LYS A 54 14.59 4.96 -1.85
N PHE A 55 15.89 5.23 -1.71
CA PHE A 55 16.43 5.88 -0.50
C PHE A 55 16.46 7.41 -0.57
N THR A 56 16.53 8.00 -1.78
CA THR A 56 16.66 9.45 -1.97
C THR A 56 15.47 10.10 -2.67
N GLY A 57 14.64 9.33 -3.38
CA GLY A 57 13.56 9.86 -4.23
C GLY A 57 14.08 10.57 -5.49
N LYS A 58 15.38 10.42 -5.81
CA LYS A 58 16.04 11.10 -6.93
C LYS A 58 16.23 10.17 -8.13
N LYS A 59 16.25 10.77 -9.32
CA LYS A 59 16.61 10.13 -10.59
C LYS A 59 17.61 11.00 -11.33
N LYS A 60 18.52 10.39 -12.08
CA LYS A 60 19.46 11.12 -12.94
C LYS A 60 18.67 11.85 -14.04
N PHE A 61 18.94 13.14 -14.21
CA PHE A 61 18.34 13.98 -15.23
C PHE A 61 18.76 13.49 -16.62
N ASP A 62 17.77 13.31 -17.49
CA ASP A 62 17.97 12.97 -18.89
C ASP A 62 17.35 14.08 -19.74
N PRO A 63 18.15 14.88 -20.46
CA PRO A 63 17.65 15.98 -21.28
C PRO A 63 16.82 15.52 -22.49
N ASN A 64 16.88 14.24 -22.86
CA ASN A 64 16.10 13.64 -23.94
C ASN A 64 14.88 12.87 -23.44
N ALA A 65 14.74 12.69 -22.12
CA ALA A 65 13.54 12.08 -21.56
C ALA A 65 12.34 13.03 -21.75
N PRO A 66 11.14 12.50 -22.06
CA PRO A 66 9.94 13.32 -22.09
C PRO A 66 9.84 14.08 -20.75
N PRO A 67 9.51 15.38 -20.76
CA PRO A 67 9.43 16.17 -19.54
C PRO A 67 8.55 15.41 -18.56
N PRO A 68 8.93 15.33 -17.27
CA PRO A 68 8.16 14.58 -16.30
C PRO A 68 6.71 15.04 -16.42
N GLU A 69 5.78 14.12 -16.67
CA GLU A 69 4.34 14.39 -16.63
C GLU A 69 3.90 14.61 -15.17
N SER A 70 4.60 15.50 -14.47
CA SER A 70 4.21 16.01 -13.18
C SER A 70 3.02 16.94 -13.41
N PRO A 71 1.88 16.69 -12.75
CA PRO A 71 0.72 17.53 -12.92
C PRO A 71 1.04 18.99 -12.61
N ALA A 72 0.70 19.92 -13.51
CA ALA A 72 1.03 21.33 -13.33
C ALA A 72 0.23 21.99 -12.18
N SER A 73 -0.82 21.33 -11.71
CA SER A 73 -1.70 21.83 -10.66
C SER A 73 -2.38 20.69 -9.88
N ARG A 74 -2.97 21.03 -8.72
CA ARG A 74 -3.75 20.08 -7.92
C ARG A 74 -4.93 19.52 -8.70
N LEU A 75 -5.64 20.37 -9.46
CA LEU A 75 -6.76 19.91 -10.29
C LEU A 75 -6.28 18.92 -11.35
N GLU A 76 -5.16 19.22 -12.01
CA GLU A 76 -4.56 18.33 -13.01
C GLU A 76 -4.20 16.97 -12.40
N ALA A 77 -3.60 16.95 -11.21
CA ALA A 77 -3.22 15.73 -10.50
C ALA A 77 -4.42 14.83 -10.22
N LEU A 78 -5.54 15.43 -9.82
CA LEU A 78 -6.78 14.70 -9.56
C LEU A 78 -7.36 14.10 -10.85
N ILE A 79 -7.26 14.80 -11.98
CA ILE A 79 -7.84 14.34 -13.26
C ILE A 79 -7.03 13.18 -13.88
N VAL A 80 -5.69 13.23 -13.82
CA VAL A 80 -4.80 12.25 -14.49
C VAL A 80 -4.48 11.02 -13.64
N ALA A 81 -4.93 10.99 -12.38
CA ALA A 81 -4.72 9.85 -11.50
C ALA A 81 -5.26 8.54 -12.12
N GLN A 82 -4.51 7.46 -11.97
CA GLN A 82 -4.83 6.17 -12.62
C GLN A 82 -5.93 5.35 -11.91
N THR A 83 -6.43 5.84 -10.77
CA THR A 83 -7.44 5.18 -9.94
C THR A 83 -8.82 5.79 -10.19
N GLU A 84 -9.80 4.92 -10.45
CA GLU A 84 -11.20 5.31 -10.74
C GLU A 84 -12.05 5.53 -9.48
N GLU A 85 -11.49 5.41 -8.27
CA GLU A 85 -12.17 5.85 -7.05
C GLU A 85 -12.12 7.38 -6.96
N ILE A 86 -13.22 8.06 -6.60
CA ILE A 86 -13.15 9.50 -6.30
C ILE A 86 -12.75 9.69 -4.84
N ASN A 87 -11.68 10.43 -4.59
CA ASN A 87 -11.24 10.84 -3.25
C ASN A 87 -10.39 12.13 -3.29
N GLY A 88 -9.78 12.52 -2.16
CA GLY A 88 -8.97 13.73 -2.06
C GLY A 88 -7.67 13.75 -2.90
N SER A 89 -7.30 12.63 -3.54
CA SER A 89 -6.12 12.46 -4.40
C SER A 89 -6.45 11.98 -5.82
N THR A 90 -7.71 11.76 -6.18
CA THR A 90 -8.14 11.43 -7.54
C THR A 90 -9.60 11.80 -7.82
N MET A 91 -9.86 12.27 -9.04
CA MET A 91 -11.18 12.54 -9.62
C MET A 91 -11.42 11.76 -10.91
N ALA A 92 -10.52 10.84 -11.31
CA ALA A 92 -10.65 10.12 -12.58
C ALA A 92 -11.95 9.32 -12.67
N GLY A 93 -12.47 8.81 -11.55
CA GLY A 93 -13.76 8.13 -11.45
C GLY A 93 -14.97 8.97 -11.90
N ALA A 94 -14.86 10.29 -11.86
CA ALA A 94 -15.93 11.20 -12.29
C ALA A 94 -16.22 11.09 -13.80
N PHE A 95 -15.24 10.62 -14.57
CA PHE A 95 -15.40 10.36 -16.00
C PHE A 95 -16.04 8.99 -16.26
N THR A 96 -15.96 8.04 -15.32
CA THR A 96 -16.43 6.65 -15.51
C THR A 96 -17.46 6.22 -14.47
N ALA A 97 -17.01 5.53 -13.42
CA ALA A 97 -17.85 4.81 -12.45
C ALA A 97 -18.76 5.73 -11.62
N HIS A 98 -18.39 7.00 -11.47
CA HIS A 98 -19.12 7.99 -10.71
C HIS A 98 -19.66 9.13 -11.57
N ASP A 99 -19.76 8.91 -12.88
CA ASP A 99 -20.33 9.87 -13.82
C ASP A 99 -21.83 10.11 -13.54
N ARG A 100 -22.16 11.33 -13.12
CA ARG A 100 -23.53 11.80 -12.84
C ARG A 100 -24.06 12.76 -13.91
N GLY A 101 -23.37 12.86 -15.04
CA GLY A 101 -23.76 13.70 -16.16
C GLY A 101 -25.12 13.32 -16.76
N PRO A 102 -25.67 14.19 -17.62
CA PRO A 102 -26.95 13.93 -18.27
C PRO A 102 -26.88 12.66 -19.13
N LYS A 103 -28.03 11.98 -19.32
CA LYS A 103 -28.09 10.65 -19.99
C LYS A 103 -27.29 10.57 -21.30
N HIS A 104 -27.34 11.61 -22.13
CA HIS A 104 -26.64 11.64 -23.42
C HIS A 104 -25.11 11.75 -23.31
N LEU A 105 -24.57 12.06 -22.12
CA LEU A 105 -23.12 12.11 -21.82
C LEU A 105 -22.69 11.04 -20.80
N LYS A 106 -23.62 10.26 -20.25
CA LYS A 106 -23.39 9.40 -19.08
C LYS A 106 -22.72 8.08 -19.43
N PHE A 107 -21.67 7.73 -18.69
CA PHE A 107 -20.82 6.56 -18.97
C PHE A 107 -21.62 5.26 -18.93
N SER A 108 -22.42 5.07 -17.88
CA SER A 108 -23.25 3.87 -17.72
C SER A 108 -24.27 3.67 -18.84
N GLU A 109 -24.72 4.75 -19.50
CA GLU A 109 -25.65 4.66 -20.62
C GLU A 109 -24.91 4.34 -21.92
N HIS A 110 -23.72 4.90 -22.13
CA HIS A 110 -22.93 4.63 -23.33
C HIS A 110 -22.38 3.21 -23.37
N VAL A 111 -21.96 2.65 -22.24
CA VAL A 111 -21.46 1.27 -22.15
C VAL A 111 -22.57 0.23 -22.37
N LYS A 112 -23.84 0.57 -22.14
CA LYS A 112 -24.97 -0.30 -22.49
C LYS A 112 -25.18 -0.42 -24.01
N ALA A 113 -24.78 0.61 -24.77
CA ALA A 113 -25.04 0.71 -26.20
C ALA A 113 -23.80 0.45 -27.07
N ARG A 114 -22.58 0.59 -26.52
CA ARG A 114 -21.30 0.52 -27.25
C ARG A 114 -20.25 -0.24 -26.43
N PRO A 115 -19.22 -0.81 -27.07
CA PRO A 115 -18.14 -1.50 -26.36
C PRO A 115 -17.49 -0.62 -25.30
N GLU A 116 -17.33 -1.15 -24.08
CA GLU A 116 -16.80 -0.40 -22.94
C GLU A 116 -15.40 0.20 -23.22
N ALA A 117 -14.56 -0.53 -23.96
CA ALA A 117 -13.23 -0.08 -24.34
C ALA A 117 -13.25 1.23 -25.16
N GLU A 118 -14.22 1.38 -26.06
CA GLU A 118 -14.39 2.60 -26.87
C GLU A 118 -14.84 3.78 -26.00
N VAL A 119 -15.83 3.55 -25.13
CA VAL A 119 -16.34 4.58 -24.22
C VAL A 119 -15.25 5.02 -23.22
N ARG A 120 -14.44 4.09 -22.70
CA ARG A 120 -13.29 4.43 -21.85
C ARG A 120 -12.20 5.20 -22.61
N ALA A 121 -12.00 4.92 -23.90
CA ALA A 121 -11.10 5.70 -24.73
C ALA A 121 -11.58 7.14 -24.91
N GLU A 122 -12.90 7.35 -25.05
CA GLU A 122 -13.51 8.69 -25.05
C GLU A 122 -13.29 9.43 -23.72
N ARG A 123 -13.43 8.74 -22.58
CA ARG A 123 -13.17 9.33 -21.25
C ARG A 123 -11.72 9.76 -21.04
N LYS A 124 -10.77 8.95 -21.50
CA LYS A 124 -9.36 9.35 -21.54
C LYS A 124 -9.12 10.54 -22.48
N GLY A 125 -9.92 10.68 -23.53
CA GLY A 125 -9.94 11.86 -24.38
C GLY A 125 -10.41 13.11 -23.65
N GLU A 126 -11.52 13.01 -22.91
CA GLU A 126 -12.06 14.10 -22.07
C GLU A 126 -11.04 14.58 -21.04
N GLN A 127 -10.41 13.66 -20.31
CA GLN A 127 -9.35 13.98 -19.35
C GLN A 127 -8.20 14.73 -20.00
N ARG A 128 -7.72 14.27 -21.17
CA ARG A 128 -6.61 14.91 -21.89
C ARG A 128 -6.96 16.32 -22.38
N VAL A 129 -8.17 16.53 -22.90
CA VAL A 129 -8.61 17.87 -23.30
C VAL A 129 -8.75 18.80 -22.11
N LEU A 130 -9.27 18.31 -20.98
CA LEU A 130 -9.39 19.11 -19.78
C LEU A 130 -8.01 19.55 -19.25
N VAL A 131 -7.01 18.66 -19.28
CA VAL A 131 -5.62 18.99 -18.94
C VAL A 131 -5.03 20.01 -19.92
N GLN A 132 -5.29 19.88 -21.23
CA GLN A 132 -4.83 20.85 -22.23
C GLN A 132 -5.42 22.24 -21.99
N TRP A 133 -6.72 22.31 -21.66
CA TRP A 133 -7.38 23.56 -21.30
C TRP A 133 -6.81 24.17 -20.01
N ILE A 134 -6.60 23.37 -18.96
CA ILE A 134 -6.00 23.80 -17.68
C ILE A 134 -4.65 24.50 -17.91
N ARG A 135 -3.85 24.01 -18.86
CA ARG A 135 -2.51 24.50 -19.19
C ARG A 135 -2.48 25.70 -20.13
N THR A 136 -3.62 26.23 -20.57
CA THR A 136 -3.65 27.44 -21.41
C THR A 136 -3.44 28.72 -20.59
N PRO A 137 -2.95 29.82 -21.22
CA PRO A 137 -2.85 31.12 -20.56
C PRO A 137 -4.19 31.57 -19.96
N ASP A 138 -4.17 32.28 -18.83
CA ASP A 138 -5.39 32.57 -18.06
C ASP A 138 -6.48 33.30 -18.88
N ALA A 139 -6.08 34.25 -19.74
CA ALA A 139 -7.00 34.98 -20.61
C ALA A 139 -7.71 34.06 -21.63
N GLU A 140 -6.96 33.16 -22.27
CA GLU A 140 -7.49 32.19 -23.23
C GLU A 140 -8.35 31.13 -22.53
N ARG A 141 -7.89 30.66 -21.37
CA ARG A 141 -8.58 29.67 -20.54
C ARG A 141 -9.96 30.18 -20.11
N LYS A 142 -10.04 31.42 -19.64
CA LYS A 142 -11.28 32.07 -19.22
C LYS A 142 -12.23 32.26 -20.40
N ALA A 143 -11.74 32.78 -21.53
CA ALA A 143 -12.54 32.97 -22.73
C ALA A 143 -13.14 31.65 -23.24
N ALA A 144 -12.35 30.57 -23.27
CA ALA A 144 -12.80 29.26 -23.68
C ALA A 144 -13.85 28.65 -22.73
N TYR A 145 -13.73 28.91 -21.41
CA TYR A 145 -14.73 28.47 -20.42
C TYR A 145 -16.04 29.22 -20.55
N GLU A 146 -16.01 30.54 -20.68
CA GLU A 146 -17.22 31.37 -20.81
C GLU A 146 -17.97 31.11 -22.12
N ALA A 147 -17.24 30.87 -23.21
CA ALA A 147 -17.81 30.52 -24.51
C ALA A 147 -18.26 29.05 -24.63
N ASP A 148 -17.97 28.22 -23.61
CA ASP A 148 -18.11 26.75 -23.67
C ASP A 148 -17.48 26.16 -24.94
N LYS A 149 -16.31 26.67 -25.32
CA LYS A 149 -15.67 26.35 -26.59
C LYS A 149 -14.15 26.44 -26.47
N PHE A 150 -13.52 25.27 -26.41
CA PHE A 150 -12.07 25.15 -26.38
C PHE A 150 -11.56 24.43 -27.62
N VAL A 151 -10.65 25.04 -28.37
CA VAL A 151 -9.98 24.41 -29.51
C VAL A 151 -8.62 23.88 -29.04
N PRO A 152 -8.40 22.55 -28.99
CA PRO A 152 -7.10 22.00 -28.65
C PRO A 152 -6.01 22.48 -29.62
N PRO A 153 -4.74 22.61 -29.17
CA PRO A 153 -3.64 22.95 -30.07
C PRO A 153 -3.56 21.98 -31.25
N ALA A 154 -3.17 22.49 -32.42
CA ALA A 154 -3.08 21.71 -33.66
C ALA A 154 -2.30 20.39 -33.47
N GLY A 155 -2.88 19.28 -33.92
CA GLY A 155 -2.31 17.94 -33.78
C GLY A 155 -2.46 17.30 -32.38
N LYS A 156 -3.07 17.99 -31.41
CA LYS A 156 -3.28 17.47 -30.03
C LYS A 156 -4.74 17.17 -29.67
N THR A 157 -5.66 17.28 -30.62
CA THR A 157 -7.07 16.88 -30.45
C THR A 157 -7.15 15.36 -30.19
N PRO A 158 -7.83 14.90 -29.12
CA PRO A 158 -7.97 13.48 -28.88
C PRO A 158 -8.73 12.77 -30.00
N LYS A 159 -8.22 11.59 -30.39
CA LYS A 159 -8.84 10.74 -31.42
C LYS A 159 -10.25 10.26 -31.02
N ALA A 160 -10.48 10.06 -29.72
CA ALA A 160 -11.77 9.64 -29.17
C ALA A 160 -12.25 10.68 -28.15
N LEU A 161 -13.49 11.13 -28.29
CA LEU A 161 -14.17 12.05 -27.39
C LEU A 161 -15.68 11.82 -27.49
N THR A 162 -16.39 11.98 -26.38
CA THR A 162 -17.84 11.83 -26.32
C THR A 162 -18.54 12.77 -27.29
N ALA A 163 -19.40 12.21 -28.15
CA ALA A 163 -20.01 12.95 -29.26
C ALA A 163 -20.72 14.24 -28.82
N GLY A 164 -21.44 14.23 -27.69
CA GLY A 164 -22.15 15.41 -27.18
C GLY A 164 -21.25 16.55 -26.67
N LEU A 165 -19.94 16.32 -26.54
CA LEU A 165 -18.96 17.33 -26.14
C LEU A 165 -18.20 17.92 -27.34
N LYS A 166 -18.39 17.40 -28.55
CA LYS A 166 -17.77 17.92 -29.78
C LYS A 166 -18.58 19.09 -30.35
N ASP A 167 -17.90 20.15 -30.76
CA ASP A 167 -18.44 21.27 -31.55
C ASP A 167 -17.47 21.59 -32.70
N GLY A 168 -17.57 20.84 -33.80
CA GLY A 168 -16.56 20.88 -34.88
C GLY A 168 -15.19 20.46 -34.37
N ASP A 169 -14.19 21.32 -34.57
CA ASP A 169 -12.82 21.13 -34.04
C ASP A 169 -12.68 21.55 -32.57
N ALA A 170 -13.74 22.10 -31.97
CA ALA A 170 -13.77 22.53 -30.59
C ALA A 170 -14.43 21.51 -29.66
N VAL A 171 -14.16 21.66 -28.36
CA VAL A 171 -14.73 20.88 -27.28
C VAL A 171 -15.48 21.80 -26.32
N LYS A 172 -16.67 21.36 -25.91
CA LYS A 172 -17.52 22.05 -24.93
C LYS A 172 -16.97 21.89 -23.51
N ILE A 173 -16.02 22.75 -23.15
CA ILE A 173 -15.22 22.61 -21.93
C ILE A 173 -16.01 22.88 -20.66
N LYS A 174 -16.90 23.87 -20.67
CA LYS A 174 -17.78 24.17 -19.55
C LYS A 174 -18.82 23.07 -19.41
N THR A 175 -19.41 22.59 -20.50
CA THR A 175 -20.31 21.43 -20.47
C THR A 175 -19.61 20.17 -19.91
N LEU A 176 -18.34 19.95 -20.26
CA LEU A 176 -17.54 18.86 -19.70
C LEU A 176 -17.35 19.02 -18.18
N ILE A 177 -16.93 20.19 -17.72
CA ILE A 177 -16.74 20.48 -16.29
C ILE A 177 -18.07 20.37 -15.54
N ASP A 178 -19.15 20.89 -16.11
CA ASP A 178 -20.48 20.85 -15.52
C ASP A 178 -20.96 19.39 -15.35
N SER A 179 -20.70 18.56 -16.35
CA SER A 179 -21.15 17.16 -16.39
C SER A 179 -20.32 16.22 -15.51
N ARG A 180 -19.03 16.53 -15.27
CA ARG A 180 -18.11 15.65 -14.53
C ARG A 180 -17.79 16.15 -13.12
N CYS A 181 -17.80 17.46 -12.91
CA CYS A 181 -17.33 18.06 -11.66
C CYS A 181 -18.47 18.76 -10.91
N VAL A 182 -19.26 19.60 -11.60
CA VAL A 182 -20.28 20.44 -10.94
C VAL A 182 -21.44 19.64 -10.40
N THR A 183 -21.77 18.48 -10.99
CA THR A 183 -22.81 17.58 -10.46
C THR A 183 -22.60 17.18 -8.99
N CYS A 184 -21.36 17.25 -8.49
CA CYS A 184 -21.03 17.02 -7.08
C CYS A 184 -20.61 18.31 -6.36
N HIS A 185 -19.98 19.24 -7.08
CA HIS A 185 -19.33 20.44 -6.54
C HIS A 185 -20.09 21.76 -6.80
N SER A 186 -21.42 21.70 -6.90
CA SER A 186 -22.29 22.88 -6.92
C SER A 186 -22.73 23.28 -5.53
N LYS A 187 -23.22 24.52 -5.38
CA LYS A 187 -23.96 24.95 -4.20
C LYS A 187 -25.08 23.94 -3.85
N GLY A 188 -25.11 23.45 -2.61
CA GLY A 188 -26.04 22.40 -2.16
C GLY A 188 -25.78 20.98 -2.70
N GLY A 189 -24.68 20.75 -3.42
CA GLY A 189 -24.23 19.42 -3.86
C GLY A 189 -23.53 18.62 -2.75
N GLU A 190 -23.36 17.31 -2.95
CA GLU A 190 -22.72 16.40 -1.97
C GLU A 190 -21.29 16.80 -1.57
N LYS A 191 -20.62 17.63 -2.39
CA LYS A 191 -19.28 18.18 -2.18
C LYS A 191 -19.26 19.68 -2.47
N GLU A 192 -20.19 20.41 -1.85
CA GLU A 192 -20.32 21.88 -1.97
C GLU A 192 -18.97 22.62 -1.81
N GLU A 193 -18.09 22.12 -0.95
CA GLU A 193 -16.70 22.58 -0.90
C GLU A 193 -15.70 21.51 -1.41
N PRO A 194 -14.80 21.87 -2.35
CA PRO A 194 -14.71 23.17 -3.02
C PRO A 194 -15.80 23.38 -4.08
N ALA A 195 -16.33 24.60 -4.16
CA ALA A 195 -17.30 24.97 -5.20
C ALA A 195 -16.60 25.08 -6.56
N LEU A 196 -16.97 24.22 -7.50
CA LEU A 196 -16.42 24.15 -8.87
C LEU A 196 -17.43 24.62 -9.92
N ASP A 197 -18.58 25.14 -9.49
CA ASP A 197 -19.66 25.70 -10.32
C ASP A 197 -19.37 27.11 -10.86
N SER A 198 -18.18 27.65 -10.59
CA SER A 198 -17.71 28.93 -11.11
C SER A 198 -16.24 28.86 -11.53
N TYR A 199 -15.87 29.66 -12.55
CA TYR A 199 -14.48 29.79 -12.99
C TYR A 199 -13.56 30.20 -11.83
N ALA A 200 -13.98 31.17 -11.01
CA ALA A 200 -13.20 31.64 -9.87
C ALA A 200 -12.97 30.54 -8.81
N GLY A 201 -13.95 29.67 -8.56
CA GLY A 201 -13.81 28.53 -7.67
C GLY A 201 -12.83 27.49 -8.20
N LEU A 202 -12.93 27.18 -9.49
CA LEU A 202 -12.08 26.21 -10.18
C LEU A 202 -10.60 26.66 -10.21
N MET A 203 -10.35 27.96 -10.49
CA MET A 203 -8.99 28.49 -10.61
C MET A 203 -8.18 28.50 -9.31
N LYS A 204 -8.84 28.38 -8.14
CA LYS A 204 -8.13 28.19 -6.86
C LYS A 204 -7.27 26.92 -6.84
N PHE A 205 -7.58 25.95 -7.71
CA PHE A 205 -6.89 24.66 -7.82
C PHE A 205 -5.99 24.54 -9.05
N VAL A 206 -5.82 25.64 -9.79
CA VAL A 206 -5.03 25.74 -11.02
C VAL A 206 -3.93 26.83 -10.90
N PRO A 207 -3.13 26.90 -9.82
CA PRO A 207 -2.02 27.85 -9.77
C PRO A 207 -1.00 27.56 -10.89
N PRO A 208 -0.19 28.56 -11.31
CA PRO A 208 0.77 28.40 -12.39
C PRO A 208 1.82 27.32 -12.04
N PRO A 209 2.33 26.59 -13.05
CA PRO A 209 3.27 25.49 -12.81
C PRO A 209 4.53 26.01 -12.09
N PRO A 210 5.08 25.24 -11.12
CA PRO A 210 6.44 25.49 -10.65
C PRO A 210 7.41 25.36 -11.83
N PRO A 211 8.55 26.08 -11.81
CA PRO A 211 9.57 25.92 -12.83
C PRO A 211 10.00 24.45 -12.91
N PRO A 212 10.36 23.96 -14.12
CA PRO A 212 10.78 22.57 -14.29
C PRO A 212 11.90 22.23 -13.31
N PRO A 213 11.85 21.04 -12.66
CA PRO A 213 12.85 20.66 -11.68
C PRO A 213 14.23 20.70 -12.33
N GLN A 214 15.11 21.55 -11.79
CA GLN A 214 16.48 21.66 -12.27
C GLN A 214 17.33 20.55 -11.64
N PRO A 215 18.25 19.94 -12.41
CA PRO A 215 19.21 18.99 -11.84
C PRO A 215 20.08 19.68 -10.78
N ASP A 216 20.39 18.94 -9.73
CA ASP A 216 21.44 19.33 -8.79
C ASP A 216 22.84 19.28 -9.45
N LYS A 217 23.88 19.68 -8.70
CA LYS A 217 25.28 19.69 -9.15
C LYS A 217 25.76 18.35 -9.73
N TYR A 218 25.14 17.24 -9.34
CA TYR A 218 25.51 15.90 -9.77
C TYR A 218 24.57 15.34 -10.84
N GLY A 219 23.66 16.17 -11.37
CA GLY A 219 22.74 15.78 -12.43
C GLY A 219 21.53 14.99 -11.93
N TYR A 220 21.12 15.11 -10.67
CA TYR A 220 19.92 14.43 -10.14
C TYR A 220 18.75 15.39 -9.96
N ILE A 221 17.54 14.90 -10.25
CA ILE A 221 16.27 15.56 -9.98
C ILE A 221 15.46 14.74 -8.97
N LYS A 222 14.75 15.41 -8.06
CA LYS A 222 13.80 14.75 -7.15
C LYS A 222 12.50 14.44 -7.90
N VAL A 223 12.11 13.17 -7.93
CA VAL A 223 10.97 12.67 -8.73
C VAL A 223 9.88 12.02 -7.88
N GLU A 224 10.20 11.50 -6.71
CA GLU A 224 9.23 10.95 -5.76
C GLU A 224 9.67 11.14 -4.30
N GLU A 225 8.80 10.82 -3.35
CA GLU A 225 9.20 10.73 -1.96
C GLU A 225 9.98 9.42 -1.70
N PRO A 226 11.13 9.48 -1.00
CA PRO A 226 11.86 8.29 -0.60
C PRO A 226 11.05 7.43 0.39
N ILE A 227 11.55 6.22 0.68
CA ILE A 227 11.00 5.36 1.72
C ILE A 227 10.71 6.15 3.02
N SER A 228 9.54 5.92 3.61
CA SER A 228 9.13 6.64 4.81
C SER A 228 10.07 6.33 5.97
N ILE A 229 10.28 7.32 6.85
CA ILE A 229 11.16 7.19 8.01
C ILE A 229 10.70 6.03 8.91
N SER A 230 9.39 5.85 9.12
CA SER A 230 8.86 4.74 9.92
C SER A 230 9.25 3.37 9.35
N LYS A 231 9.12 3.17 8.02
CA LYS A 231 9.54 1.93 7.36
C LYS A 231 11.05 1.74 7.45
N LEU A 232 11.82 2.81 7.31
CA LEU A 232 13.28 2.77 7.42
C LEU A 232 13.73 2.40 8.85
N THR A 233 13.11 2.99 9.88
CA THR A 233 13.36 2.68 11.30
C THR A 233 12.97 1.25 11.64
N GLN A 234 11.79 0.80 11.21
CA GLN A 234 11.34 -0.58 11.44
C GLN A 234 12.29 -1.58 10.79
N SER A 235 12.69 -1.34 9.54
CA SER A 235 13.66 -2.16 8.85
C SER A 235 15.01 -2.17 9.57
N THR A 236 15.50 -1.00 9.97
CA THR A 236 16.74 -0.84 10.75
C THR A 236 16.71 -1.64 12.05
N HIS A 237 15.64 -1.53 12.83
CA HIS A 237 15.49 -2.26 14.10
C HIS A 237 15.51 -3.78 13.86
N ALA A 238 14.70 -4.26 12.91
CA ALA A 238 14.61 -5.68 12.61
C ALA A 238 15.93 -6.26 12.08
N HIS A 239 16.58 -5.56 11.14
CA HIS A 239 17.80 -6.03 10.49
C HIS A 239 18.98 -5.90 11.44
N LEU A 240 19.17 -4.77 12.13
CA LEU A 240 20.34 -4.59 12.99
C LEU A 240 20.32 -5.54 14.18
N LEU A 241 19.16 -5.74 14.84
CA LEU A 241 19.07 -6.66 15.98
C LEU A 241 19.23 -8.12 15.53
N SER A 242 18.45 -8.55 14.54
CA SER A 242 18.45 -9.95 14.11
C SER A 242 19.75 -10.35 13.44
N PHE A 243 20.31 -9.48 12.58
CA PHE A 243 21.54 -9.78 11.85
C PHE A 243 22.79 -9.66 12.72
N ALA A 244 22.81 -8.77 13.72
CA ALA A 244 23.90 -8.75 14.69
C ALA A 244 24.01 -10.10 15.40
N VAL A 245 22.90 -10.68 15.86
CA VAL A 245 22.92 -12.00 16.52
C VAL A 245 23.24 -13.10 15.50
N LEU A 246 22.50 -13.16 14.39
CA LEU A 246 22.62 -14.22 13.39
C LEU A 246 24.03 -14.31 12.79
N PHE A 247 24.57 -13.18 12.34
CA PHE A 247 25.86 -13.15 11.67
C PHE A 247 27.06 -13.14 12.64
N SER A 248 26.86 -12.71 13.89
CA SER A 248 27.86 -12.96 14.93
C SER A 248 28.00 -14.46 15.21
N LEU A 249 26.89 -15.22 15.19
CA LEU A 249 26.93 -16.67 15.37
C LEU A 249 27.61 -17.38 14.19
N THR A 250 27.34 -16.99 12.95
CA THR A 250 28.08 -17.54 11.79
C THR A 250 29.56 -17.19 11.86
N GLY A 251 29.89 -15.95 12.24
CA GLY A 251 31.25 -15.48 12.43
C GLY A 251 31.98 -16.19 13.56
N LEU A 252 31.31 -16.48 14.66
CA LEU A 252 31.84 -17.25 15.79
C LEU A 252 32.17 -18.68 15.37
N ILE A 253 31.26 -19.34 14.65
CA ILE A 253 31.52 -20.68 14.10
C ILE A 253 32.74 -20.63 13.18
N PHE A 254 32.83 -19.63 12.29
CA PHE A 254 33.98 -19.44 11.42
C PHE A 254 35.28 -19.17 12.21
N ALA A 255 35.23 -18.43 13.31
CA ALA A 255 36.39 -18.14 14.16
C ALA A 255 36.92 -19.38 14.92
N LEU A 256 36.11 -20.45 15.03
CA LEU A 256 36.52 -21.73 15.61
C LEU A 256 37.11 -22.69 14.56
N SER A 257 37.17 -22.29 13.30
CA SER A 257 37.76 -23.08 12.22
C SER A 257 39.28 -23.26 12.37
N SER A 258 39.85 -24.13 11.53
CA SER A 258 41.30 -24.33 11.44
C SER A 258 42.02 -23.29 10.54
N TRP A 259 41.38 -22.18 10.17
CA TRP A 259 42.00 -21.14 9.35
C TRP A 259 43.10 -20.37 10.11
N PRO A 260 44.07 -19.72 9.41
CA PRO A 260 45.08 -18.87 10.05
C PRO A 260 44.45 -17.79 10.94
N ALA A 261 45.15 -17.40 12.00
CA ALA A 261 44.62 -16.46 13.01
C ALA A 261 44.12 -15.13 12.39
N TRP A 262 44.87 -14.55 11.45
CA TRP A 262 44.47 -13.31 10.80
C TRP A 262 43.15 -13.43 10.01
N MET A 263 42.92 -14.57 9.34
CA MET A 263 41.66 -14.82 8.61
C MET A 263 40.48 -14.94 9.59
N ARG A 264 40.69 -15.52 10.77
CA ARG A 264 39.65 -15.66 11.78
C ARG A 264 39.33 -14.33 12.47
N VAL A 265 40.36 -13.54 12.79
CA VAL A 265 40.23 -12.23 13.43
C VAL A 265 39.56 -11.21 12.51
N ILE A 266 39.93 -11.18 11.22
CA ILE A 266 39.33 -10.25 10.24
C ILE A 266 38.02 -10.81 9.71
N GLY A 267 38.01 -12.09 9.31
CA GLY A 267 36.87 -12.73 8.68
C GLY A 267 35.72 -12.96 9.63
N GLY A 268 35.96 -13.34 10.88
CA GLY A 268 34.91 -13.59 11.89
C GLY A 268 33.89 -12.46 12.02
N PRO A 269 34.30 -11.22 12.34
CA PRO A 269 33.37 -10.08 12.46
C PRO A 269 32.92 -9.48 11.12
N TRP A 270 33.55 -9.85 10.00
CA TRP A 270 33.39 -9.18 8.70
C TRP A 270 31.93 -8.94 8.29
N VAL A 271 31.09 -9.97 8.36
CA VAL A 271 29.68 -9.88 7.92
C VAL A 271 28.90 -8.86 8.76
N VAL A 272 29.12 -8.84 10.08
CA VAL A 272 28.48 -7.88 10.99
C VAL A 272 28.95 -6.46 10.67
N VAL A 273 30.24 -6.26 10.41
CA VAL A 273 30.79 -4.96 10.02
C VAL A 273 30.17 -4.48 8.70
N MET A 274 30.08 -5.34 7.69
CA MET A 274 29.50 -4.98 6.40
C MET A 274 28.00 -4.68 6.49
N VAL A 275 27.24 -5.42 7.29
CA VAL A 275 25.81 -5.15 7.51
C VAL A 275 25.59 -3.87 8.29
N PHE A 276 26.42 -3.59 9.30
CA PHE A 276 26.37 -2.33 10.02
C PHE A 276 26.67 -1.15 9.09
N ALA A 277 27.68 -1.29 8.23
CA ALA A 277 27.98 -0.31 7.19
C ALA A 277 26.78 -0.15 6.23
N ASP A 278 26.19 -1.24 5.78
CA ASP A 278 25.02 -1.24 4.88
C ASP A 278 23.85 -0.44 5.43
N VAL A 279 23.43 -0.75 6.67
CA VAL A 279 22.34 -0.05 7.35
C VAL A 279 22.69 1.42 7.59
N SER A 280 23.95 1.73 7.89
CA SER A 280 24.41 3.12 8.03
C SER A 280 24.30 3.87 6.70
N MET A 281 24.63 3.23 5.57
CA MET A 281 24.50 3.83 4.24
C MET A 281 23.03 4.09 3.86
N TRP A 282 22.07 3.32 4.37
CA TRP A 282 20.64 3.61 4.19
C TRP A 282 20.26 4.97 4.81
N TRP A 283 20.72 5.21 6.04
CA TRP A 283 20.46 6.46 6.75
C TRP A 283 21.23 7.63 6.15
N LEU A 284 22.50 7.44 5.77
CA LEU A 284 23.27 8.48 5.09
C LEU A 284 22.66 8.84 3.73
N ALA A 285 22.17 7.86 2.96
CA ALA A 285 21.44 8.11 1.73
C ALA A 285 20.18 8.95 1.96
N ARG A 286 19.50 8.74 3.11
CA ARG A 286 18.26 9.42 3.45
C ARG A 286 18.45 10.82 4.05
N LEU A 287 19.51 11.04 4.82
CA LEU A 287 19.77 12.26 5.60
C LEU A 287 20.66 13.25 4.84
N CYS A 288 21.53 12.80 3.95
CA CYS A 288 22.41 13.66 3.17
C CYS A 288 21.78 13.94 1.80
N ASP A 289 21.01 15.02 1.67
CA ASP A 289 20.37 15.36 0.39
C ASP A 289 21.38 15.53 -0.76
N GLU A 290 22.56 16.08 -0.49
CA GLU A 290 23.59 16.31 -1.52
C GLU A 290 24.28 15.02 -1.96
N TYR A 291 24.78 14.21 -1.01
CA TYR A 291 25.58 13.01 -1.29
C TYR A 291 24.75 11.71 -1.30
N GLY A 292 23.44 11.81 -1.08
CA GLY A 292 22.54 10.68 -0.91
C GLY A 292 22.62 9.62 -2.01
N PRO A 293 22.66 10.00 -3.31
CA PRO A 293 22.80 9.02 -4.40
C PRO A 293 24.07 8.17 -4.31
N PHE A 294 25.19 8.72 -3.84
CA PHE A 294 26.44 7.98 -3.68
C PHE A 294 26.37 6.99 -2.52
N PHE A 295 25.77 7.40 -1.40
CA PHE A 295 25.51 6.49 -0.28
C PHE A 295 24.53 5.38 -0.67
N ALA A 296 23.51 5.68 -1.47
CA ALA A 296 22.58 4.68 -1.99
C ALA A 296 23.30 3.65 -2.90
N MET A 297 24.24 4.07 -3.73
CA MET A 297 25.08 3.13 -4.49
C MET A 297 26.00 2.30 -3.58
N ALA A 298 26.50 2.89 -2.49
CA ALA A 298 27.33 2.18 -1.51
C ALA A 298 26.57 1.02 -0.85
N VAL A 299 25.24 1.11 -0.69
CA VAL A 299 24.39 0.02 -0.20
C VAL A 299 24.54 -1.25 -1.04
N ILE A 300 24.61 -1.13 -2.37
CA ILE A 300 24.78 -2.30 -3.24
C ILE A 300 26.13 -2.97 -2.96
N LEU A 301 27.18 -2.17 -2.79
CA LEU A 301 28.53 -2.66 -2.50
C LEU A 301 28.60 -3.33 -1.13
N THR A 302 28.10 -2.68 -0.07
CA THR A 302 28.13 -3.22 1.30
C THR A 302 27.30 -4.49 1.42
N GLY A 303 26.11 -4.52 0.82
CA GLY A 303 25.27 -5.72 0.74
C GLY A 303 25.96 -6.87 0.01
N PHE A 304 26.63 -6.60 -1.11
CA PHE A 304 27.41 -7.61 -1.83
C PHE A 304 28.59 -8.15 -0.99
N LEU A 305 29.36 -7.27 -0.34
CA LEU A 305 30.47 -7.67 0.53
C LEU A 305 30.00 -8.47 1.75
N ALA A 306 28.82 -8.16 2.29
CA ALA A 306 28.18 -8.95 3.33
C ALA A 306 27.79 -10.35 2.82
N ALA A 307 27.18 -10.44 1.62
CA ALA A 307 26.81 -11.71 0.99
C ALA A 307 28.02 -12.63 0.77
N VAL A 308 29.11 -12.08 0.21
CA VAL A 308 30.37 -12.82 0.01
C VAL A 308 30.96 -13.27 1.34
N GLY A 309 30.99 -12.38 2.34
CA GLY A 309 31.45 -12.71 3.68
C GLY A 309 30.65 -13.86 4.31
N LEU A 310 29.32 -13.83 4.18
CA LEU A 310 28.44 -14.86 4.71
C LEU A 310 28.67 -16.20 4.00
N PHE A 311 28.86 -16.18 2.69
CA PHE A 311 29.23 -17.37 1.93
C PHE A 311 30.55 -17.97 2.44
N VAL A 312 31.56 -17.13 2.69
CA VAL A 312 32.84 -17.57 3.26
C VAL A 312 32.66 -18.14 4.67
N HIS A 313 31.83 -17.53 5.53
CA HIS A 313 31.51 -18.08 6.85
C HIS A 313 30.89 -19.47 6.74
N ILE A 314 29.89 -19.64 5.88
CA ILE A 314 29.16 -20.91 5.71
C ILE A 314 30.07 -21.97 5.08
N ALA A 315 30.58 -21.73 3.88
CA ALA A 315 31.39 -22.70 3.16
C ALA A 315 32.70 -22.98 3.91
N GLY A 316 33.42 -21.94 4.33
CA GLY A 316 34.69 -22.08 5.04
C GLY A 316 34.58 -22.87 6.35
N SER A 317 33.49 -22.69 7.09
CA SER A 317 33.23 -23.46 8.31
C SER A 317 32.88 -24.91 8.00
N LEU A 318 31.97 -25.17 7.06
CA LEU A 318 31.56 -26.53 6.68
C LEU A 318 32.74 -27.36 6.14
N PHE A 319 33.61 -26.77 5.31
CA PHE A 319 34.78 -27.45 4.76
C PHE A 319 35.84 -27.76 5.82
N THR A 320 35.98 -26.95 6.88
CA THR A 320 36.96 -27.20 7.94
C THR A 320 36.43 -28.13 9.04
N MET A 321 35.12 -28.17 9.24
CA MET A 321 34.43 -28.99 10.24
C MET A 321 34.52 -30.50 9.98
N TYR A 322 34.56 -30.91 8.71
CA TYR A 322 34.58 -32.32 8.31
C TYR A 322 35.91 -32.76 7.66
N GLY A 323 36.18 -34.06 7.74
CA GLY A 323 37.28 -34.72 7.01
C GLY A 323 37.01 -34.84 5.51
N LEU A 324 37.94 -35.47 4.78
CA LEU A 324 37.90 -35.54 3.30
C LEU A 324 36.56 -36.08 2.77
N LYS A 325 36.05 -37.18 3.34
CA LYS A 325 34.76 -37.76 2.95
C LYS A 325 33.58 -36.78 3.13
N GLY A 326 33.54 -36.08 4.26
CA GLY A 326 32.49 -35.09 4.52
C GLY A 326 32.60 -33.87 3.61
N ARG A 327 33.82 -33.42 3.29
CA ARG A 327 34.03 -32.33 2.31
C ARG A 327 33.48 -32.69 0.93
N VAL A 328 33.65 -33.93 0.48
CA VAL A 328 33.07 -34.40 -0.80
C VAL A 328 31.55 -34.34 -0.75
N VAL A 329 30.93 -34.82 0.33
CA VAL A 329 29.46 -34.76 0.51
C VAL A 329 28.96 -33.31 0.50
N ILE A 330 29.61 -32.41 1.25
CA ILE A 330 29.27 -30.99 1.28
C ILE A 330 29.43 -30.35 -0.10
N GLY A 331 30.52 -30.66 -0.82
CA GLY A 331 30.73 -30.19 -2.19
C GLY A 331 29.61 -30.62 -3.14
N LEU A 332 29.20 -31.89 -3.07
CA LEU A 332 28.06 -32.38 -3.85
C LEU A 332 26.75 -31.67 -3.50
N LEU A 333 26.49 -31.42 -2.22
CA LEU A 333 25.31 -30.66 -1.79
C LEU A 333 25.29 -29.24 -2.34
N PHE A 334 26.43 -28.54 -2.37
CA PHE A 334 26.53 -27.22 -2.99
C PHE A 334 26.26 -27.27 -4.50
N VAL A 335 26.79 -28.28 -5.20
CA VAL A 335 26.53 -28.47 -6.65
C VAL A 335 25.05 -28.72 -6.91
N VAL A 336 24.41 -29.62 -6.16
CA VAL A 336 22.97 -29.89 -6.27
C VAL A 336 22.16 -28.63 -5.97
N GLY A 337 22.51 -27.90 -4.91
CA GLY A 337 21.87 -26.64 -4.55
C GLY A 337 21.98 -25.58 -5.64
N ALA A 338 23.16 -25.43 -6.26
CA ALA A 338 23.39 -24.50 -7.36
C ALA A 338 22.58 -24.87 -8.61
N VAL A 339 22.53 -26.16 -8.98
CA VAL A 339 21.73 -26.65 -10.11
C VAL A 339 20.24 -26.44 -9.86
N ALA A 340 19.75 -26.79 -8.67
CA ALA A 340 18.35 -26.59 -8.28
C ALA A 340 17.97 -25.10 -8.27
N GLY A 341 18.82 -24.25 -7.70
CA GLY A 341 18.63 -22.79 -7.69
C GLY A 341 18.62 -22.19 -9.10
N GLY A 342 19.56 -22.59 -9.97
CA GLY A 342 19.60 -22.15 -11.36
C GLY A 342 18.37 -22.58 -12.15
N ALA A 343 17.90 -23.83 -11.96
CA ALA A 343 16.67 -24.32 -12.56
C ALA A 343 15.44 -23.55 -12.07
N PHE A 344 15.36 -23.25 -10.77
CA PHE A 344 14.29 -22.45 -10.20
C PHE A 344 14.25 -21.03 -10.81
N VAL A 345 15.39 -20.35 -10.88
CA VAL A 345 15.47 -19.00 -11.46
C VAL A 345 15.04 -19.02 -12.93
N THR A 346 15.58 -19.93 -13.73
CA THR A 346 15.34 -19.95 -15.18
C THR A 346 13.95 -20.45 -15.56
N LYS A 347 13.39 -21.44 -14.84
CA LYS A 347 12.11 -22.05 -15.21
C LYS A 347 10.90 -21.50 -14.47
N LEU A 348 11.07 -20.95 -13.27
CA LEU A 348 9.95 -20.47 -12.45
C LEU A 348 10.00 -18.96 -12.27
N LEU A 349 11.16 -18.42 -11.89
CA LEU A 349 11.26 -16.99 -11.57
C LEU A 349 11.16 -16.11 -12.82
N VAL A 350 12.06 -16.29 -13.79
CA VAL A 350 12.11 -15.45 -15.00
C VAL A 350 10.78 -15.43 -15.77
N PRO A 351 10.09 -16.57 -15.99
CA PRO A 351 8.79 -16.56 -16.68
C PRO A 351 7.66 -15.91 -15.88
N ALA A 352 7.75 -15.88 -14.55
CA ALA A 352 6.76 -15.25 -13.67
C ALA A 352 6.95 -13.72 -13.56
N LEU A 353 8.05 -13.18 -14.09
CA LEU A 353 8.27 -11.74 -14.07
C LEU A 353 7.32 -11.02 -15.04
N PRO A 354 6.70 -9.90 -14.63
CA PRO A 354 5.99 -9.04 -15.55
C PRO A 354 6.99 -8.56 -16.62
N LYS A 355 6.72 -8.91 -17.88
CA LYS A 355 7.54 -8.42 -18.99
C LYS A 355 7.49 -6.88 -18.98
N PRO A 356 8.62 -6.18 -19.12
CA PRO A 356 8.60 -4.72 -19.19
C PRO A 356 7.62 -4.31 -20.28
N LYS A 357 6.76 -3.34 -19.98
CA LYS A 357 6.03 -2.62 -21.03
C LYS A 357 7.12 -2.01 -21.90
N VAL A 358 7.33 -2.62 -23.07
CA VAL A 358 8.11 -2.02 -24.14
C VAL A 358 7.50 -0.64 -24.32
N GLU A 359 8.28 0.40 -24.03
CA GLU A 359 8.01 1.72 -24.58
C GLU A 359 7.79 1.49 -26.07
N ASP A 360 6.57 1.75 -26.56
CA ASP A 360 6.24 1.69 -27.97
C ASP A 360 7.18 2.66 -28.68
N LYS A 361 8.35 2.14 -29.08
CA LYS A 361 9.13 2.68 -30.17
C LYS A 361 8.22 2.52 -31.36
N GLN A 362 7.55 3.63 -31.66
CA GLN A 362 6.96 4.01 -32.93
C GLN A 362 7.56 3.16 -34.06
N ALA A 363 6.90 2.02 -34.33
CA ALA A 363 7.27 1.17 -35.44
C ALA A 363 6.72 1.87 -36.68
N ALA A 364 7.64 2.35 -37.50
CA ALA A 364 7.36 2.84 -38.83
C ALA A 364 6.53 1.80 -39.61
N ASP A 365 5.53 2.31 -40.32
CA ASP A 365 4.64 1.54 -41.18
C ASP A 365 5.43 0.73 -42.21
N PRO A 366 5.11 -0.55 -42.46
CA PRO A 366 5.34 -1.16 -43.75
C PRO A 366 4.10 -0.93 -44.64
N GLU A 367 4.36 -0.43 -45.86
CA GLU A 367 3.42 -0.33 -46.97
C GLU A 367 2.69 -1.66 -47.28
N PRO A 368 1.52 -1.60 -47.96
CA PRO A 368 0.70 -2.76 -48.24
C PRO A 368 1.20 -3.50 -49.48
N ASP A 369 1.33 -4.82 -49.41
CA ASP A 369 1.34 -5.66 -50.61
C ASP A 369 0.26 -6.75 -50.54
N ALA A 370 -0.33 -6.96 -51.70
CA ALA A 370 -1.53 -7.72 -52.00
C ALA A 370 -1.27 -9.23 -52.06
N GLY A 371 -2.28 -10.05 -51.75
CA GLY A 371 -2.24 -11.49 -52.08
C GLY A 371 -3.09 -12.41 -51.21
N LYS A 372 -4.37 -12.51 -51.56
CA LYS A 372 -5.47 -13.42 -51.14
C LYS A 372 -5.09 -14.95 -51.14
N PRO A 373 -5.99 -15.88 -50.73
CA PRO A 373 -6.47 -16.26 -49.39
C PRO A 373 -6.32 -17.78 -49.09
N GLU A 374 -6.50 -18.23 -47.84
CA GLU A 374 -7.06 -19.58 -47.62
C GLU A 374 -7.85 -19.73 -46.31
N ILE A 375 -8.99 -20.40 -46.45
CA ILE A 375 -10.08 -20.58 -45.49
C ILE A 375 -9.96 -21.98 -44.91
N LYS A 376 -10.05 -22.16 -43.58
CA LYS A 376 -10.69 -23.35 -42.97
C LYS A 376 -11.43 -22.99 -41.67
N LYS A 377 -12.74 -23.24 -41.68
CA LYS A 377 -13.65 -23.35 -40.51
C LYS A 377 -13.34 -24.65 -39.73
N PRO A 378 -13.79 -24.75 -38.47
CA PRO A 378 -14.85 -25.72 -38.16
C PRO A 378 -15.96 -25.05 -37.33
N GLU A 379 -17.22 -25.12 -37.76
CA GLU A 379 -18.21 -26.18 -37.51
C GLU A 379 -18.99 -25.92 -36.21
N VAL A 380 -20.23 -25.48 -36.42
CA VAL A 380 -21.24 -25.20 -35.41
C VAL A 380 -22.03 -26.49 -35.19
N LYS A 381 -22.18 -26.92 -33.94
CA LYS A 381 -23.32 -27.73 -33.51
C LYS A 381 -24.06 -26.99 -32.38
N LYS A 382 -25.38 -26.90 -32.57
CA LYS A 382 -26.44 -26.48 -31.64
C LYS A 382 -27.52 -27.58 -31.74
N PRO A 383 -28.56 -27.57 -30.89
CA PRO A 383 -28.62 -27.38 -29.43
C PRO A 383 -29.39 -28.54 -28.77
N GLU A 384 -29.38 -28.70 -27.45
CA GLU A 384 -30.54 -29.27 -26.73
C GLU A 384 -30.51 -28.97 -25.22
N ASP A 385 -31.64 -28.38 -24.81
CA ASP A 385 -32.38 -28.45 -23.56
C ASP A 385 -31.89 -27.95 -22.19
N LYS A 386 -32.78 -27.11 -21.66
CA LYS A 386 -32.77 -26.43 -20.36
C LYS A 386 -32.93 -27.40 -19.19
N LYS A 387 -32.22 -27.11 -18.11
CA LYS A 387 -32.83 -27.11 -16.77
C LYS A 387 -32.30 -25.92 -15.97
N MET A 388 -33.24 -25.07 -15.55
CA MET A 388 -33.05 -23.99 -14.59
C MET A 388 -32.64 -24.60 -13.25
N GLU A 389 -31.45 -24.25 -12.76
CA GLU A 389 -31.14 -24.29 -11.34
C GLU A 389 -30.87 -22.84 -10.89
N ASP A 390 -31.60 -22.42 -9.85
CA ASP A 390 -31.48 -21.14 -9.19
C ASP A 390 -30.03 -20.88 -8.74
N LYS A 391 -29.29 -20.07 -9.50
CA LYS A 391 -28.06 -19.47 -9.01
C LYS A 391 -28.41 -18.35 -8.03
N LYS A 392 -28.42 -18.66 -6.74
CA LYS A 392 -28.13 -17.66 -5.70
C LYS A 392 -26.74 -17.10 -6.01
N GLU A 393 -26.70 -15.80 -6.33
CA GLU A 393 -25.45 -15.09 -6.60
C GLU A 393 -24.47 -15.24 -5.42
N PRO A 394 -23.20 -15.58 -5.67
CA PRO A 394 -22.19 -15.60 -4.64
C PRO A 394 -21.95 -14.17 -4.13
N PHE A 395 -21.98 -14.03 -2.81
CA PHE A 395 -21.77 -12.80 -2.07
C PHE A 395 -20.41 -12.16 -2.41
N VAL A 396 -20.42 -10.90 -2.86
CA VAL A 396 -19.21 -10.07 -3.03
C VAL A 396 -19.06 -9.19 -1.79
N PRO A 397 -18.02 -9.37 -0.96
CA PRO A 397 -17.79 -8.49 0.18
C PRO A 397 -17.53 -7.06 -0.32
N VAL A 398 -18.24 -6.09 0.26
CA VAL A 398 -17.97 -4.66 0.09
C VAL A 398 -16.59 -4.38 0.68
N VAL A 399 -15.56 -4.36 -0.17
CA VAL A 399 -14.20 -3.99 0.22
C VAL A 399 -14.17 -2.48 0.36
N VAL A 400 -14.26 -2.00 1.60
CA VAL A 400 -13.84 -0.62 1.91
C VAL A 400 -12.33 -0.62 1.71
N THR A 401 -11.85 0.06 0.67
CA THR A 401 -10.42 0.29 0.48
C THR A 401 -9.88 0.96 1.75
N PRO A 402 -8.83 0.40 2.38
CA PRO A 402 -8.28 0.95 3.62
C PRO A 402 -7.74 2.36 3.35
N LYS A 403 -8.45 3.36 3.89
CA LYS A 403 -8.07 4.78 3.86
C LYS A 403 -7.06 5.05 4.98
N LYS A 404 -6.29 6.14 4.86
CA LYS A 404 -5.50 6.66 5.98
C LYS A 404 -6.46 6.92 7.17
N PRO A 405 -6.19 6.36 8.36
CA PRO A 405 -7.01 6.62 9.53
C PRO A 405 -7.08 8.12 9.84
N ILE A 406 -8.29 8.62 10.15
CA ILE A 406 -8.46 10.04 10.48
C ILE A 406 -8.56 10.31 11.99
N ASN A 407 -8.89 9.28 12.78
CA ASN A 407 -8.95 9.32 14.24
C ASN A 407 -8.54 7.96 14.83
N GLU A 408 -8.46 7.88 16.17
CA GLU A 408 -7.93 6.70 16.86
C GLU A 408 -8.85 5.48 16.73
N ILE A 409 -10.18 5.67 16.79
CA ILE A 409 -11.15 4.60 16.53
C ILE A 409 -11.02 4.08 15.09
N ASP A 410 -10.87 4.97 14.11
CA ASP A 410 -10.65 4.61 12.71
C ASP A 410 -9.34 3.84 12.51
N ARG A 411 -8.28 4.19 13.25
CA ARG A 411 -6.98 3.48 13.25
C ARG A 411 -7.14 2.06 13.76
N LEU A 412 -7.84 1.88 14.89
CA LEU A 412 -8.02 0.58 15.54
C LEU A 412 -8.97 -0.36 14.77
N LEU A 413 -9.83 0.18 13.90
CA LEU A 413 -10.83 -0.57 13.14
C LEU A 413 -10.49 -0.74 11.64
N THR A 414 -9.50 -0.01 11.12
CA THR A 414 -9.05 -0.15 9.73
C THR A 414 -7.91 -1.16 9.62
N ARG A 415 -8.02 -2.11 8.67
CA ARG A 415 -6.95 -3.10 8.45
C ARG A 415 -5.65 -2.40 8.05
N PRO A 416 -4.53 -2.67 8.74
CA PRO A 416 -3.25 -2.18 8.29
C PRO A 416 -2.94 -2.74 6.90
N LEU A 417 -2.24 -1.93 6.11
CA LEU A 417 -1.77 -2.30 4.79
C LEU A 417 -0.38 -2.93 4.90
N ASP A 418 -0.17 -4.02 4.17
CA ASP A 418 1.15 -4.59 3.96
C ASP A 418 2.01 -3.65 3.08
N PRO A 419 3.33 -3.90 2.96
CA PRO A 419 4.20 -3.09 2.12
C PRO A 419 3.81 -3.03 0.63
N ALA A 420 3.00 -3.98 0.15
CA ALA A 420 2.47 -4.04 -1.21
C ALA A 420 1.11 -3.32 -1.35
N GLY A 421 0.64 -2.64 -0.29
CA GLY A 421 -0.63 -1.92 -0.27
C GLY A 421 -1.86 -2.82 -0.18
N LYS A 422 -1.71 -4.09 0.20
CA LYS A 422 -2.84 -5.02 0.42
C LYS A 422 -3.22 -5.09 1.90
N PRO A 423 -4.51 -5.26 2.25
CA PRO A 423 -4.91 -5.41 3.65
C PRO A 423 -4.27 -6.64 4.28
N VAL A 424 -3.63 -6.49 5.44
CA VAL A 424 -3.06 -7.60 6.21
C VAL A 424 -4.15 -8.65 6.50
N PRO A 425 -3.87 -9.96 6.31
CA PRO A 425 -4.83 -11.02 6.58
C PRO A 425 -5.36 -11.00 8.02
N LEU A 426 -6.65 -11.26 8.20
CA LEU A 426 -7.31 -11.29 9.52
C LEU A 426 -6.67 -12.28 10.52
N THR A 427 -6.00 -13.31 10.03
CA THR A 427 -5.27 -14.31 10.83
C THR A 427 -3.97 -13.78 11.42
N GLU A 428 -3.40 -12.73 10.84
CA GLU A 428 -2.13 -12.12 11.25
C GLU A 428 -2.34 -10.92 12.19
N LEU A 429 -3.59 -10.46 12.35
CA LEU A 429 -3.94 -9.36 13.25
C LEU A 429 -3.94 -9.83 14.71
N LYS A 430 -3.20 -9.11 15.56
CA LYS A 430 -3.19 -9.33 17.02
C LYS A 430 -4.32 -8.55 17.69
N PHE A 431 -5.08 -9.22 18.55
CA PHE A 431 -6.02 -8.58 19.49
C PHE A 431 -5.24 -8.16 20.74
N ALA A 432 -4.63 -6.97 20.72
CA ALA A 432 -3.90 -6.37 21.84
C ALA A 432 -4.15 -4.86 21.87
N GLY A 433 -4.05 -4.22 23.04
CA GLY A 433 -3.96 -2.75 23.14
C GLY A 433 -2.50 -2.30 22.95
N GLY A 434 -2.25 -1.28 22.12
CA GLY A 434 -0.91 -0.75 21.82
C GLY A 434 -0.79 -0.18 20.41
N GLU A 435 0.42 0.24 20.01
CA GLU A 435 0.69 0.87 18.71
C GLU A 435 0.45 -0.09 17.51
N ASP A 436 0.69 -1.39 17.71
CA ASP A 436 0.48 -2.47 16.72
C ASP A 436 -0.83 -3.25 16.92
N GLY A 437 -1.65 -2.83 17.88
CA GLY A 437 -2.88 -3.50 18.29
C GLY A 437 -4.11 -3.00 17.54
N GLY A 438 -5.04 -3.89 17.22
CA GLY A 438 -6.29 -3.54 16.52
C GLY A 438 -7.54 -4.13 17.18
N MET A 439 -8.66 -3.41 17.08
CA MET A 439 -9.98 -3.85 17.54
C MET A 439 -10.70 -4.74 16.52
N ILE A 440 -10.15 -4.91 15.32
CA ILE A 440 -10.75 -5.67 14.22
C ILE A 440 -11.12 -7.09 14.64
N ARG A 441 -10.20 -7.80 15.33
CA ARG A 441 -10.43 -9.16 15.82
C ARG A 441 -11.58 -9.24 16.84
N ALA A 442 -11.95 -8.14 17.51
CA ALA A 442 -13.08 -8.11 18.46
C ALA A 442 -14.41 -8.43 17.77
N PHE A 443 -14.57 -8.01 16.51
CA PHE A 443 -15.77 -8.25 15.73
C PHE A 443 -15.96 -9.74 15.39
N PHE A 444 -14.91 -10.54 15.46
CA PHE A 444 -14.94 -11.96 15.10
C PHE A 444 -14.79 -12.82 16.36
N ASP A 445 -13.73 -12.63 17.13
CA ASP A 445 -13.30 -13.57 18.17
C ASP A 445 -14.07 -13.47 19.49
N LYS A 446 -14.74 -12.34 19.75
CA LYS A 446 -15.36 -12.06 21.07
C LYS A 446 -16.84 -12.42 21.13
N GLU A 447 -17.40 -12.93 20.05
CA GLU A 447 -18.79 -13.37 20.02
C GLU A 447 -18.90 -14.90 20.02
N LYS A 448 -19.60 -15.42 21.03
CA LYS A 448 -19.81 -16.87 21.19
C LYS A 448 -20.48 -17.51 19.96
N LYS A 449 -21.53 -16.90 19.41
CA LYS A 449 -22.23 -17.42 18.21
C LYS A 449 -21.31 -17.54 17.00
N TYR A 450 -20.43 -16.56 16.79
CA TYR A 450 -19.45 -16.59 15.71
C TYR A 450 -18.41 -17.70 15.95
N ALA A 451 -17.87 -17.79 17.18
CA ALA A 451 -16.90 -18.82 17.54
C ALA A 451 -17.47 -20.25 17.40
N ASP A 452 -18.75 -20.44 17.74
CA ASP A 452 -19.44 -21.72 17.61
C ASP A 452 -19.67 -22.06 16.12
N ALA A 453 -20.15 -21.12 15.32
CA ALA A 453 -20.36 -21.32 13.88
C ALA A 453 -19.06 -21.57 13.10
N MET A 454 -17.93 -21.00 13.51
CA MET A 454 -16.62 -21.28 12.91
C MET A 454 -16.08 -22.67 13.26
N LYS A 455 -16.58 -23.31 14.32
CA LYS A 455 -16.17 -24.67 14.72
C LYS A 455 -17.05 -25.76 14.12
N SER A 456 -18.36 -25.51 14.01
CA SER A 456 -19.34 -26.54 13.64
C SER A 456 -20.33 -26.15 12.53
N GLY A 457 -20.29 -24.91 12.04
CA GLY A 457 -21.16 -24.43 10.97
C GLY A 457 -20.70 -24.85 9.58
N SER A 458 -21.64 -24.87 8.63
CA SER A 458 -21.33 -25.17 7.22
C SER A 458 -20.43 -24.08 6.59
N PRO A 459 -19.63 -24.38 5.53
CA PRO A 459 -18.81 -23.35 4.86
C PRO A 459 -19.62 -22.13 4.41
N ALA A 460 -20.83 -22.34 3.91
CA ALA A 460 -21.73 -21.26 3.50
C ALA A 460 -22.19 -20.37 4.69
N GLU A 461 -22.41 -20.98 5.86
CA GLU A 461 -22.76 -20.26 7.09
C GLU A 461 -21.58 -19.47 7.64
N GLN A 462 -20.39 -20.06 7.62
CA GLN A 462 -19.14 -19.38 8.02
C GLN A 462 -18.87 -18.17 7.15
N ASP A 463 -18.99 -18.30 5.82
CA ASP A 463 -18.73 -17.20 4.89
C ASP A 463 -19.78 -16.09 5.01
N LYS A 464 -21.05 -16.46 5.23
CA LYS A 464 -22.11 -15.50 5.55
C LYS A 464 -21.83 -14.72 6.83
N LEU A 465 -21.34 -15.38 7.89
CA LEU A 465 -21.02 -14.70 9.15
C LEU A 465 -19.77 -13.83 9.03
N LYS A 466 -18.71 -14.27 8.36
CA LYS A 466 -17.52 -13.45 8.08
C LYS A 466 -17.89 -12.17 7.33
N ALA A 467 -18.75 -12.30 6.33
CA ALA A 467 -19.32 -11.21 5.56
C ALA A 467 -20.07 -10.21 6.44
N GLN A 468 -20.96 -10.70 7.31
CA GLN A 468 -21.70 -9.86 8.25
C GLN A 468 -20.78 -9.12 9.22
N ARG A 469 -19.77 -9.80 9.79
CA ARG A 469 -18.79 -9.15 10.69
C ARG A 469 -17.93 -8.11 9.99
N GLN A 470 -17.54 -8.36 8.76
CA GLN A 470 -16.83 -7.36 7.97
C GLN A 470 -17.74 -6.15 7.68
N SER A 471 -19.03 -6.36 7.43
CA SER A 471 -19.98 -5.27 7.21
C SER A 471 -20.30 -4.49 8.49
N ASP A 472 -20.42 -5.15 9.64
CA ASP A 472 -20.55 -4.53 10.96
C ASP A 472 -19.35 -3.58 11.21
N LEU A 473 -18.13 -4.05 10.96
CA LEU A 473 -16.90 -3.26 11.08
C LEU A 473 -16.91 -2.06 10.13
N ASN A 474 -17.26 -2.28 8.87
CA ASN A 474 -17.32 -1.22 7.86
C ASN A 474 -18.35 -0.13 8.22
N ALA A 475 -19.49 -0.52 8.79
CA ALA A 475 -20.50 0.42 9.26
C ALA A 475 -19.98 1.29 10.40
N LEU A 476 -19.26 0.70 11.36
CA LEU A 476 -18.66 1.45 12.46
C LEU A 476 -17.54 2.40 11.98
N VAL A 477 -16.69 1.96 11.04
CA VAL A 477 -15.65 2.81 10.43
C VAL A 477 -16.26 3.98 9.66
N ALA A 478 -17.33 3.73 8.89
CA ALA A 478 -18.04 4.79 8.17
C ALA A 478 -18.67 5.81 9.13
N TRP A 479 -19.26 5.34 10.23
CA TRP A 479 -19.77 6.21 11.28
C TRP A 479 -18.66 7.01 11.96
N ALA A 480 -17.56 6.37 12.35
CA ALA A 480 -16.41 7.05 12.98
C ALA A 480 -15.80 8.14 12.10
N ARG A 481 -15.92 8.00 10.77
CA ARG A 481 -15.47 8.99 9.78
C ARG A 481 -16.49 10.09 9.45
N SER A 482 -17.70 10.01 9.97
CA SER A 482 -18.74 11.02 9.75
C SER A 482 -18.45 12.31 10.54
N PRO A 483 -18.99 13.47 10.13
CA PRO A 483 -18.86 14.72 10.90
C PRO A 483 -19.38 14.57 12.33
N ASP A 484 -18.85 15.37 13.27
CA ASP A 484 -19.17 15.23 14.70
C ASP A 484 -20.68 15.35 15.00
N ALA A 485 -21.35 16.33 14.38
CA ALA A 485 -22.79 16.51 14.49
C ALA A 485 -23.58 15.27 14.02
N VAL A 486 -23.11 14.60 12.96
CA VAL A 486 -23.73 13.35 12.45
C VAL A 486 -23.46 12.21 13.42
N ARG A 487 -22.25 12.08 13.97
CA ARG A 487 -21.91 11.01 14.92
C ARG A 487 -22.75 11.09 16.19
N LYS A 488 -22.87 12.29 16.76
CA LYS A 488 -23.65 12.51 17.98
C LYS A 488 -25.13 12.21 17.76
N SER A 489 -25.74 12.81 16.74
CA SER A 489 -27.16 12.63 16.45
C SER A 489 -27.51 11.17 16.09
N SER A 490 -26.67 10.50 15.29
CA SER A 490 -26.89 9.09 14.94
C SER A 490 -26.67 8.12 16.11
N TYR A 491 -25.76 8.42 17.03
CA TYR A 491 -25.57 7.63 18.25
C TYR A 491 -26.75 7.77 19.21
N GLU A 492 -27.21 9.00 19.46
CA GLU A 492 -28.33 9.28 20.36
C GLU A 492 -29.65 8.71 19.81
N ALA A 493 -29.85 8.79 18.49
CA ALA A 493 -31.03 8.23 17.83
C ALA A 493 -30.90 6.74 17.48
N ASP A 494 -29.76 6.10 17.80
CA ASP A 494 -29.41 4.73 17.42
C ASP A 494 -29.73 4.41 15.96
N THR A 495 -29.34 5.31 15.05
CA THR A 495 -29.67 5.20 13.63
C THR A 495 -28.62 5.87 12.76
N PHE A 496 -28.04 5.12 11.83
CA PHE A 496 -26.99 5.59 10.93
C PHE A 496 -27.23 5.11 9.51
N GLU A 497 -27.17 6.04 8.56
CA GLU A 497 -27.29 5.76 7.13
C GLU A 497 -25.94 5.29 6.59
N PHE A 498 -25.77 3.98 6.46
CA PHE A 498 -24.52 3.39 5.98
C PHE A 498 -24.42 3.47 4.44
N PRO A 499 -23.44 4.21 3.88
CA PRO A 499 -23.33 4.45 2.43
C PRO A 499 -22.87 3.22 1.62
N GLY A 500 -22.52 2.10 2.25
CA GLY A 500 -21.94 0.90 1.61
C GLY A 500 -22.95 -0.14 1.10
N GLY A 501 -24.24 0.19 1.02
CA GLY A 501 -25.31 -0.73 0.61
C GLY A 501 -26.05 -1.32 1.82
N GLY A 502 -27.34 -0.95 1.93
CA GLY A 502 -28.18 -1.16 3.11
C GLY A 502 -28.47 -2.62 3.50
N ASP A 503 -28.99 -2.75 4.73
CA ASP A 503 -29.78 -3.79 5.41
C ASP A 503 -29.39 -5.27 5.35
N LYS A 504 -28.87 -5.72 4.22
CA LYS A 504 -28.60 -7.13 3.93
C LYS A 504 -27.16 -7.55 4.21
N ALA A 505 -26.24 -6.59 4.33
CA ALA A 505 -24.82 -6.84 4.55
C ALA A 505 -24.42 -6.84 6.03
N VAL A 506 -25.03 -5.95 6.84
CA VAL A 506 -24.81 -5.83 8.29
C VAL A 506 -25.61 -6.93 9.02
N THR A 507 -25.20 -7.30 10.23
CA THR A 507 -25.97 -8.23 11.06
C THR A 507 -27.41 -7.77 11.20
N PRO A 508 -28.42 -8.62 10.91
CA PRO A 508 -29.83 -8.21 10.95
C PRO A 508 -30.26 -7.57 12.27
N ASP A 509 -29.71 -8.04 13.38
CA ASP A 509 -29.98 -7.51 14.73
C ASP A 509 -29.58 -6.02 14.89
N PHE A 510 -28.73 -5.49 14.01
CA PHE A 510 -28.28 -4.11 14.00
C PHE A 510 -28.90 -3.28 12.87
N VAL A 511 -29.95 -3.77 12.21
CA VAL A 511 -30.63 -3.05 11.14
C VAL A 511 -32.07 -2.76 11.55
N LYS A 512 -32.52 -1.53 11.31
CA LYS A 512 -33.92 -1.11 11.43
C LYS A 512 -34.23 -0.07 10.36
N ASP A 513 -35.29 -0.29 9.59
CA ASP A 513 -35.82 0.66 8.58
C ASP A 513 -34.76 1.19 7.58
N GLY A 514 -33.89 0.34 7.03
CA GLY A 514 -32.86 0.83 6.11
C GLY A 514 -31.53 1.24 6.76
N LYS A 515 -31.51 1.31 8.10
CA LYS A 515 -30.47 2.03 8.85
C LYS A 515 -29.79 1.14 9.88
N VAL A 516 -28.51 1.40 10.12
CA VAL A 516 -27.72 0.69 11.12
C VAL A 516 -28.00 1.28 12.50
N LYS A 517 -28.39 0.44 13.46
CA LYS A 517 -28.49 0.76 14.88
C LYS A 517 -27.08 0.88 15.47
N ILE A 518 -26.47 2.05 15.29
CA ILE A 518 -25.04 2.25 15.58
C ILE A 518 -24.70 2.14 17.06
N LYS A 519 -25.55 2.64 17.95
CA LYS A 519 -25.37 2.50 19.39
C LYS A 519 -25.54 1.03 19.78
N THR A 520 -26.57 0.35 19.27
CA THR A 520 -26.75 -1.09 19.50
C THR A 520 -25.54 -1.90 19.01
N LEU A 521 -24.97 -1.56 17.85
CA LEU A 521 -23.75 -2.19 17.33
C LEU A 521 -22.55 -1.96 18.26
N ILE A 522 -22.34 -0.72 18.71
CA ILE A 522 -21.26 -0.35 19.64
C ILE A 522 -21.40 -1.09 20.97
N ASP A 523 -22.61 -1.13 21.54
CA ASP A 523 -22.89 -1.83 22.79
C ASP A 523 -22.57 -3.33 22.68
N ASN A 524 -22.86 -3.95 21.52
CA ASN A 524 -22.64 -5.38 21.30
C ASN A 524 -21.20 -5.74 20.91
N ARG A 525 -20.41 -4.80 20.38
CA ARG A 525 -19.06 -5.08 19.84
C ARG A 525 -17.94 -4.48 20.66
N CYS A 526 -18.17 -3.32 21.29
CA CYS A 526 -17.18 -2.57 22.04
C CYS A 526 -17.45 -2.66 23.54
N ALA A 527 -18.68 -2.42 23.99
CA ALA A 527 -19.00 -2.41 25.43
C ALA A 527 -18.85 -3.79 26.10
N THR A 528 -18.80 -4.88 25.34
CA THR A 528 -18.44 -6.22 25.85
C THR A 528 -17.06 -6.27 26.53
N CYS A 529 -16.14 -5.40 26.12
CA CYS A 529 -14.81 -5.28 26.71
C CYS A 529 -14.60 -3.97 27.48
N HIS A 530 -15.35 -2.92 27.13
CA HIS A 530 -15.11 -1.53 27.57
C HIS A 530 -16.20 -0.95 28.51
N ALA A 531 -17.24 -1.72 28.85
CA ALA A 531 -18.21 -1.30 29.86
C ALA A 531 -17.62 -1.31 31.28
N PRO A 532 -18.22 -0.58 32.24
CA PRO A 532 -17.85 -0.64 33.66
C PRO A 532 -17.79 -2.09 34.19
N GLY A 533 -16.71 -2.42 34.90
CA GLY A 533 -16.45 -3.77 35.42
C GLY A 533 -15.93 -4.77 34.39
N LYS A 534 -15.50 -4.32 33.20
CA LYS A 534 -14.87 -5.16 32.17
C LYS A 534 -13.36 -4.92 32.08
N LYS A 535 -12.67 -5.81 31.36
CA LYS A 535 -11.20 -5.84 31.27
C LYS A 535 -10.55 -4.58 30.69
N GLN A 536 -11.30 -3.70 30.03
CA GLN A 536 -10.80 -2.46 29.43
C GLN A 536 -11.65 -1.25 29.85
N GLU A 537 -12.17 -1.25 31.09
CA GLU A 537 -12.99 -0.15 31.63
C GLU A 537 -12.28 1.20 31.68
N ASP A 538 -10.93 1.22 31.69
CA ASP A 538 -10.11 2.43 31.61
C ASP A 538 -10.27 3.18 30.27
N TYR A 539 -10.86 2.54 29.26
CA TYR A 539 -11.16 3.11 27.94
C TYR A 539 -12.68 3.00 27.70
N PRO A 540 -13.49 3.92 28.25
CA PRO A 540 -14.95 3.76 28.23
C PRO A 540 -15.50 3.95 26.82
N LEU A 541 -16.04 2.88 26.25
CA LEU A 541 -16.67 2.85 24.92
C LEU A 541 -18.16 2.47 25.00
N ASP A 542 -18.78 2.66 26.16
CA ASP A 542 -20.19 2.38 26.47
C ASP A 542 -21.08 3.63 26.46
N SER A 543 -20.49 4.81 26.24
CA SER A 543 -21.19 6.09 26.15
C SER A 543 -20.61 6.94 25.02
N TYR A 544 -21.42 7.85 24.46
CA TYR A 544 -20.94 8.79 23.42
C TYR A 544 -19.80 9.66 23.94
N LYS A 545 -19.89 10.12 25.19
CA LYS A 545 -18.86 10.95 25.82
C LYS A 545 -17.52 10.20 25.86
N GLY A 546 -17.53 8.93 26.26
CA GLY A 546 -16.34 8.08 26.24
C GLY A 546 -15.80 7.86 24.82
N PHE A 547 -16.68 7.58 23.85
CA PHE A 547 -16.31 7.41 22.44
C PHE A 547 -15.72 8.68 21.81
N SER A 548 -16.29 9.84 22.10
CA SER A 548 -15.93 11.11 21.45
C SER A 548 -14.47 11.52 21.70
N ALA A 549 -13.89 11.09 22.83
CA ALA A 549 -12.48 11.35 23.17
C ALA A 549 -11.52 10.73 22.14
N TYR A 550 -11.92 9.66 21.46
CA TYR A 550 -11.10 8.92 20.49
C TYR A 550 -11.50 9.18 19.02
N LEU A 551 -12.51 10.01 18.80
CA LEU A 551 -13.06 10.35 17.47
C LEU A 551 -12.53 11.69 16.93
N ALA A 552 -11.74 12.43 17.73
CA ALA A 552 -11.06 13.64 17.29
C ALA A 552 -10.08 13.35 16.14
N ALA A 553 -10.08 14.21 15.12
CA ALA A 553 -9.20 14.02 13.98
C ALA A 553 -7.73 14.28 14.37
N PHE A 554 -6.79 13.50 13.84
CA PHE A 554 -5.36 13.67 14.14
C PHE A 554 -4.81 15.07 13.81
N ASP A 555 -5.41 15.74 12.81
CA ASP A 555 -4.98 17.06 12.31
C ASP A 555 -5.93 18.20 12.73
N ALA A 556 -6.81 17.99 13.72
CA ALA A 556 -7.73 19.04 14.17
C ALA A 556 -6.96 20.19 14.87
N PRO A 557 -7.20 21.46 14.53
CA PRO A 557 -6.61 22.58 15.26
C PRO A 557 -7.10 22.57 16.72
N ALA A 558 -6.18 22.85 17.66
CA ALA A 558 -6.53 22.99 19.08
C ALA A 558 -7.70 23.98 19.24
N PRO A 559 -8.70 23.67 20.08
CA PRO A 559 -9.86 24.53 20.22
C PRO A 559 -9.42 25.94 20.65
N LYS A 560 -9.86 26.96 19.92
CA LYS A 560 -9.65 28.36 20.32
C LYS A 560 -10.57 28.66 21.48
N ASP A 561 -9.98 29.13 22.57
CA ASP A 561 -10.66 29.57 23.78
C ASP A 561 -11.72 30.64 23.46
N GLU A 562 -12.99 30.26 23.53
CA GLU A 562 -14.09 31.19 23.77
C GLU A 562 -14.27 31.27 25.30
N LYS A 563 -13.83 32.40 25.87
CA LYS A 563 -14.08 32.74 27.26
C LYS A 563 -15.57 32.93 27.47
N ASP A 564 -16.20 32.02 28.23
CA ASP A 564 -16.80 32.32 29.53
C ASP A 564 -17.59 31.10 30.04
N GLY A 565 -17.07 30.45 31.08
CA GLY A 565 -17.74 29.37 31.79
C GLY A 565 -16.87 28.13 31.97
N LYS A 566 -16.10 28.11 33.07
CA LYS A 566 -15.30 27.00 33.62
C LYS A 566 -15.58 25.61 32.99
N ALA A 567 -14.75 25.22 32.04
CA ALA A 567 -14.51 23.83 31.69
C ALA A 567 -13.00 23.65 31.57
N GLU A 568 -12.46 22.88 32.51
CA GLU A 568 -11.06 22.47 32.57
C GLU A 568 -10.74 21.65 31.30
N ALA A 569 -9.70 22.05 30.56
CA ALA A 569 -9.20 21.26 29.44
C ALA A 569 -8.89 19.84 29.94
N PRO A 570 -9.29 18.76 29.24
CA PRO A 570 -8.86 17.43 29.62
C PRO A 570 -7.34 17.38 29.44
N ALA A 571 -6.64 17.32 30.57
CA ALA A 571 -5.22 16.96 30.60
C ALA A 571 -5.03 15.65 29.81
N PRO A 572 -3.88 15.46 29.14
CA PRO A 572 -3.50 14.14 28.69
C PRO A 572 -3.63 13.20 29.88
N VAL A 573 -4.46 12.16 29.75
CA VAL A 573 -4.45 11.09 30.74
C VAL A 573 -3.11 10.39 30.56
N GLU A 574 -2.11 10.83 31.33
CA GLU A 574 -0.90 10.06 31.55
C GLU A 574 -1.34 8.65 31.99
N PRO A 575 -0.82 7.59 31.36
CA PRO A 575 -1.04 6.25 31.90
C PRO A 575 -0.56 6.27 33.34
N LYS A 576 -1.42 5.86 34.29
CA LYS A 576 -1.03 5.69 35.68
C LYS A 576 0.29 4.93 35.71
N ALA A 577 1.30 5.57 36.29
CA ALA A 577 2.61 4.99 36.51
C ALA A 577 2.44 3.54 37.00
N VAL A 578 3.08 2.62 36.29
CA VAL A 578 3.37 1.29 36.81
C VAL A 578 3.96 1.52 38.20
N LYS A 579 3.34 0.95 39.24
CA LYS A 579 3.86 1.03 40.61
C LYS A 579 5.37 0.72 40.55
N PRO A 580 6.23 1.53 41.17
CA PRO A 580 7.63 1.15 41.33
C PRO A 580 7.65 -0.23 41.95
N VAL A 581 8.31 -1.18 41.28
CA VAL A 581 8.74 -2.40 41.95
C VAL A 581 9.67 -1.93 43.05
N ASP A 582 9.36 -2.29 44.30
CA ASP A 582 10.19 -1.96 45.45
C ASP A 582 11.67 -2.31 45.13
N PRO A 583 12.63 -1.44 45.51
CA PRO A 583 14.04 -1.76 45.32
C PRO A 583 14.35 -3.11 45.94
N ILE A 584 14.97 -4.00 45.16
CA ILE A 584 15.59 -5.21 45.68
C ILE A 584 16.55 -4.76 46.81
N PRO A 585 16.37 -5.23 48.05
CA PRO A 585 17.28 -4.85 49.14
C PRO A 585 18.71 -5.28 48.77
N PRO A 586 19.73 -4.48 49.15
CA PRO A 586 21.11 -4.83 48.87
C PRO A 586 21.40 -6.23 49.40
N ALA A 587 22.03 -7.06 48.56
CA ALA A 587 22.55 -8.35 48.96
C ALA A 587 23.43 -8.14 50.20
N LYS A 588 23.08 -8.82 51.30
CA LYS A 588 24.02 -8.99 52.40
C LYS A 588 25.15 -9.87 51.87
N ASP A 589 26.37 -9.41 52.07
CA ASP A 589 27.57 -10.23 51.92
C ASP A 589 27.45 -11.43 52.86
N ASP A 590 27.23 -12.62 52.29
CA ASP A 590 27.55 -13.94 52.84
C ASP A 590 27.82 -14.92 51.68
#